data_AF-A0A923LLA2-F1
#
_entry.id   AF-A0A923LLA2-F1
#
_cell.length_a   1.000
_cell.length_b   1.000
_cell.length_c   1.000
_cell.angle_alpha   90.00
_cell.angle_beta   90.00
_cell.angle_gamma   90.00
#
_symmetry.space_group_name_H-M   'P 1'
#
loop_
_entity.id
_entity.type
_entity.pdbx_description
1 polymer ?
#
loop_
_entity_poly.entity_id
_entity_poly.type
_entity_poly.pdbx_seq_one_letter_code
_entity_poly.pdbx_strand_id
1 'polypeptide(L)'
;MHRRDLHKYSKIGMVAILIILILDAFNISSILSIPFNNLNLDLWNILVVIILYVLTYEIIQKRDNCRKKNQEEFARILLENTYRECYSYKNIIADEAFKKICPKRFPGDQTMENNAAYHNMRSAPFDHDSVIFSLGEAGVISASNISNYLMVKNKYSIYFSNVTIFPDMDEITNPLKRDLEHVLDKAIGELKK
;
A
#
# COMPACT_ATOMS: atom_id res chain seq x y z
N MET A 1 19.10 16.72 -6.00
CA MET A 1 19.56 17.57 -7.13
C MET A 1 18.78 17.33 -8.42
N HIS A 2 18.36 16.10 -8.72
CA HIS A 2 17.73 15.68 -9.99
C HIS A 2 16.35 16.29 -10.38
N ARG A 3 15.57 16.82 -9.42
CA ARG A 3 14.19 17.30 -9.67
C ARG A 3 14.10 18.66 -10.39
N ARG A 4 15.13 19.51 -10.25
CA ARG A 4 15.19 20.85 -10.87
C ARG A 4 15.58 20.79 -12.34
N ASP A 5 16.48 19.87 -12.68
CA ASP A 5 16.94 19.67 -14.05
C ASP A 5 15.83 19.09 -14.93
N LEU A 6 15.01 18.17 -14.41
CA LEU A 6 13.91 17.54 -15.14
C LEU A 6 12.81 18.53 -15.60
N HIS A 7 12.45 19.49 -14.74
CA HIS A 7 11.48 20.54 -15.08
C HIS A 7 12.06 21.53 -16.12
N LYS A 8 13.38 21.70 -16.13
CA LYS A 8 14.09 22.48 -17.13
C LYS A 8 14.04 21.76 -18.49
N TYR A 9 14.30 20.46 -18.55
CA TYR A 9 14.25 19.68 -19.80
C TYR A 9 12.83 19.52 -20.37
N SER A 10 11.82 19.30 -19.53
CA SER A 10 10.42 19.25 -19.97
C SER A 10 9.94 20.61 -20.55
N LYS A 11 10.35 21.73 -19.93
CA LYS A 11 10.09 23.07 -20.48
C LYS A 11 10.85 23.32 -21.78
N ILE A 12 12.11 22.88 -21.88
CA ILE A 12 12.90 22.98 -23.11
C ILE A 12 12.26 22.17 -24.23
N GLY A 13 11.77 20.95 -23.95
CA GLY A 13 11.08 20.10 -24.92
C GLY A 13 9.77 20.71 -25.39
N MET A 14 8.96 21.27 -24.49
CA MET A 14 7.71 21.94 -24.86
C MET A 14 7.97 23.19 -25.72
N VAL A 15 8.99 23.97 -25.38
CA VAL A 15 9.44 25.12 -26.19
C VAL A 15 9.97 24.67 -27.56
N ALA A 16 10.73 23.59 -27.63
CA ALA A 16 11.24 23.04 -28.89
C ALA A 16 10.10 22.57 -29.81
N ILE A 17 9.07 21.89 -29.27
CA ILE A 17 7.88 21.50 -30.04
C ILE A 17 7.12 22.73 -30.53
N LEU A 18 6.92 23.73 -29.67
CA LEU A 18 6.26 24.99 -30.05
C LEU A 18 7.04 25.71 -31.15
N ILE A 19 8.37 25.76 -31.05
CA ILE A 19 9.22 26.32 -32.09
C ILE A 19 9.04 25.52 -33.38
N ILE A 20 9.16 24.20 -33.37
CA ILE A 20 9.00 23.36 -34.57
C ILE A 20 7.62 23.56 -35.23
N LEU A 21 6.54 23.59 -34.44
CA LEU A 21 5.19 23.85 -34.95
C LEU A 21 5.05 25.25 -35.56
N ILE A 22 5.70 26.25 -34.97
CA ILE A 22 5.76 27.61 -35.52
C ILE A 22 6.58 27.61 -36.82
N LEU A 23 7.73 26.94 -36.85
CA LEU A 23 8.59 26.87 -38.05
C LEU A 23 7.86 26.20 -39.23
N ASP A 24 7.07 25.16 -38.94
CA ASP A 24 6.23 24.43 -39.90
C ASP A 24 5.02 25.27 -40.35
N ALA A 25 4.29 25.88 -39.41
CA ALA A 25 3.14 26.75 -39.71
C ALA A 25 3.51 28.00 -40.52
N PHE A 26 4.72 28.55 -40.31
CA PHE A 26 5.26 29.66 -41.10
C PHE A 26 5.88 29.23 -42.42
N ASN A 27 5.87 27.93 -42.77
CA ASN A 27 6.43 27.39 -44.01
C ASN A 27 7.81 28.00 -44.28
N ILE A 28 8.73 27.97 -43.30
CA ILE A 28 9.98 28.75 -43.37
C ILE A 28 10.80 28.51 -44.63
N SER A 29 10.63 27.36 -45.26
CA SER A 29 11.18 27.05 -46.58
C SER A 29 10.74 28.04 -47.68
N SER A 30 9.53 28.61 -47.63
CA SER A 30 9.04 29.62 -48.56
C SER A 30 9.64 31.01 -48.33
N ILE A 31 10.07 31.32 -47.11
CA ILE A 31 10.70 32.61 -46.75
C ILE A 31 12.20 32.56 -47.01
N LEU A 32 12.86 31.40 -46.77
CA LEU A 32 14.31 31.28 -46.89
C LEU A 32 14.83 30.92 -48.30
N SER A 33 13.95 30.73 -49.29
CA SER A 33 14.33 30.35 -50.66
C SER A 33 15.25 29.12 -50.74
N ILE A 34 15.19 28.23 -49.74
CA ILE A 34 15.93 26.97 -49.75
C ILE A 34 15.14 26.00 -50.65
N PRO A 35 15.76 25.42 -51.70
CA PRO A 35 15.07 24.44 -52.52
C PRO A 35 14.71 23.23 -51.66
N PHE A 36 13.41 22.92 -51.57
CA PHE A 36 12.82 21.79 -50.84
C PHE A 36 13.49 20.44 -51.15
N ASN A 37 14.19 20.32 -52.28
CA ASN A 37 14.82 19.11 -52.77
C ASN A 37 15.86 18.48 -51.83
N ASN A 38 16.39 19.21 -50.85
CA ASN A 38 17.41 18.72 -49.93
C ASN A 38 16.92 18.53 -48.47
N LEU A 39 15.67 18.87 -48.15
CA LEU A 39 15.11 18.68 -46.81
C LEU A 39 14.24 17.42 -46.80
N ASN A 40 14.74 16.37 -46.15
CA ASN A 40 13.98 15.15 -45.93
C ASN A 40 12.94 15.40 -44.82
N LEU A 41 11.77 15.92 -45.20
CA LEU A 41 10.65 16.21 -44.31
C LEU A 41 10.18 14.95 -43.55
N ASP A 42 10.39 13.76 -44.10
CA ASP A 42 10.10 12.51 -43.39
C ASP A 42 10.99 12.33 -42.16
N LEU A 43 12.27 12.73 -42.21
CA LEU A 43 13.16 12.70 -41.04
C LEU A 43 12.71 13.67 -39.93
N TRP A 44 12.16 14.84 -40.31
CA TRP A 44 11.61 15.79 -39.34
C TRP A 44 10.35 15.27 -38.67
N ASN A 45 9.44 14.66 -39.45
CA ASN A 45 8.25 14.01 -38.92
C ASN A 45 8.61 12.88 -37.96
N ILE A 46 9.58 12.03 -38.33
CA ILE A 46 10.11 10.96 -37.47
C ILE A 46 10.68 11.56 -36.16
N LEU A 47 11.46 12.65 -36.25
CA LEU A 47 12.03 13.30 -35.07
C LEU A 47 10.96 13.84 -34.12
N VAL A 48 9.92 14.51 -34.64
CA VAL A 48 8.80 15.03 -33.83
C VAL A 48 8.06 13.88 -33.13
N VAL A 49 7.80 12.78 -33.83
CA VAL A 49 7.16 11.59 -33.26
C VAL A 49 8.01 10.99 -32.13
N ILE A 50 9.33 10.90 -32.30
CA ILE A 50 10.25 10.41 -31.25
C ILE A 50 10.20 11.32 -30.02
N ILE A 51 10.24 12.64 -30.21
CA ILE A 51 10.19 13.60 -29.09
C ILE A 51 8.86 13.48 -28.34
N LEU A 52 7.73 13.41 -29.06
CA LEU A 52 6.41 13.23 -28.46
C LEU A 52 6.31 11.92 -27.67
N TYR A 53 6.86 10.83 -28.22
CA TYR A 53 6.89 9.53 -27.55
C TYR A 53 7.67 9.60 -26.24
N VAL A 54 8.87 10.17 -26.24
CA VAL A 54 9.70 10.32 -25.03
C VAL A 54 8.99 11.16 -23.97
N LEU A 55 8.42 12.31 -24.34
CA LEU A 55 7.68 13.15 -23.39
C LEU A 55 6.47 12.44 -22.80
N THR A 56 5.71 11.75 -23.64
CA THR A 56 4.52 11.00 -23.20
C THR A 56 4.91 9.89 -22.24
N TYR A 57 5.97 9.13 -22.57
CA TYR A 57 6.52 8.09 -21.72
C TYR A 57 6.94 8.64 -20.34
N GLU A 58 7.66 9.76 -20.30
CA GLU A 58 8.07 10.40 -19.04
C GLU A 58 6.88 10.84 -18.18
N ILE A 59 5.85 11.43 -18.80
CA ILE A 59 4.64 11.86 -18.10
C ILE A 59 3.91 10.67 -17.50
N ILE A 60 3.74 9.59 -18.27
CA ILE A 60 3.10 8.34 -17.82
C ILE A 60 3.92 7.75 -16.67
N GLN A 61 5.23 7.59 -16.85
CA GLN A 61 6.12 7.01 -15.84
C GLN A 61 6.09 7.81 -14.53
N LYS A 62 6.08 9.14 -14.59
CA LYS A 62 5.97 9.99 -13.40
C LYS A 62 4.63 9.80 -12.70
N ARG A 63 3.53 9.71 -13.45
CA ARG A 63 2.19 9.48 -12.91
C ARG A 63 2.10 8.11 -12.22
N ASP A 64 2.62 7.07 -12.86
CA ASP A 64 2.61 5.71 -12.33
C ASP A 64 3.46 5.58 -11.07
N ASN A 65 4.65 6.21 -11.05
CA ASN A 65 5.48 6.28 -9.85
C ASN A 65 4.79 7.01 -8.69
N CYS A 66 4.05 8.08 -8.98
CA CYS A 66 3.27 8.78 -7.95
C CYS A 66 2.13 7.90 -7.42
N ARG A 67 1.39 7.24 -8.31
CA ARG A 67 0.31 6.32 -7.94
C ARG A 67 0.82 5.16 -7.09
N LYS A 68 1.93 4.54 -7.48
CA LYS A 68 2.56 3.45 -6.75
C LYS A 68 2.95 3.87 -5.33
N LYS A 69 3.59 5.03 -5.18
CA LYS A 69 3.95 5.57 -3.85
C LYS A 69 2.73 5.79 -2.96
N ASN A 70 1.65 6.33 -3.51
CA ASN A 70 0.42 6.54 -2.75
C ASN A 70 -0.21 5.20 -2.33
N GLN A 71 -0.14 4.18 -3.19
CA GLN A 71 -0.62 2.83 -2.85
C GLN A 71 0.24 2.19 -1.76
N GLU A 72 1.57 2.32 -1.83
CA GLU A 72 2.50 1.85 -0.79
C GLU A 72 2.25 2.54 0.55
N GLU A 73 2.04 3.86 0.55
CA GLU A 73 1.72 4.62 1.75
C GLU A 73 0.36 4.22 2.35
N PHE A 74 -0.67 4.08 1.51
CA PHE A 74 -1.97 3.59 1.94
C PHE A 74 -1.88 2.19 2.56
N ALA A 75 -1.13 1.28 1.92
CA ALA A 75 -0.92 -0.06 2.43
C ALA A 75 -0.19 -0.06 3.78
N ARG A 76 0.82 0.82 3.95
CA ARG A 76 1.53 1.00 5.22
C ARG A 76 0.59 1.47 6.32
N ILE A 77 -0.24 2.48 6.05
CA ILE A 77 -1.23 3.00 7.00
C ILE A 77 -2.22 1.91 7.40
N LEU A 78 -2.69 1.12 6.43
CA LEU A 78 -3.65 0.04 6.67
C LEU A 78 -3.09 -1.05 7.59
N LEU A 79 -1.86 -1.50 7.33
CA LEU A 79 -1.18 -2.48 8.19
C LEU A 79 -0.89 -1.89 9.58
N GLU A 80 -0.43 -0.65 9.66
CA GLU A 80 -0.17 0.03 10.94
C GLU A 80 -1.43 0.14 11.79
N ASN A 81 -2.57 0.53 11.18
CA ASN A 81 -3.85 0.59 11.87
C ASN A 81 -4.30 -0.79 12.36
N THR A 82 -4.20 -1.82 11.51
CA THR A 82 -4.53 -3.21 11.88
C THR A 82 -3.73 -3.65 13.12
N TYR A 83 -2.42 -3.37 13.15
CA TYR A 83 -1.58 -3.73 14.29
C TYR A 83 -1.88 -2.91 15.54
N ARG A 84 -2.26 -1.63 15.39
CA ARG A 84 -2.74 -0.80 16.51
C ARG A 84 -4.08 -1.31 17.06
N GLU A 85 -4.99 -1.77 16.21
CA GLU A 85 -6.24 -2.39 16.63
C GLU A 85 -5.97 -3.70 17.38
N CYS A 86 -5.04 -4.53 16.91
CA CYS A 86 -4.60 -5.72 17.66
C CYS A 86 -4.13 -5.37 19.08
N TYR A 87 -3.36 -4.28 19.22
CA TYR A 87 -2.94 -3.77 20.53
C TYR A 87 -4.12 -3.32 21.40
N SER A 88 -5.06 -2.57 20.82
CA SER A 88 -6.26 -2.10 21.50
C SER A 88 -7.10 -3.25 22.03
N TYR A 89 -7.44 -4.21 21.15
CA TYR A 89 -8.20 -5.39 21.54
C TYR A 89 -7.44 -6.26 22.54
N LYS A 90 -6.14 -6.49 22.35
CA LYS A 90 -5.32 -7.22 23.34
C LYS A 90 -5.43 -6.59 24.73
N ASN A 91 -5.41 -5.26 24.83
CA ASN A 91 -5.52 -4.57 26.12
C ASN A 91 -6.92 -4.71 26.71
N ILE A 92 -7.97 -4.65 25.89
CA ILE A 92 -9.35 -4.93 26.32
C ILE A 92 -9.46 -6.36 26.86
N ILE A 93 -8.93 -7.34 26.12
CA ILE A 93 -9.02 -8.77 26.46
C ILE A 93 -8.19 -9.10 27.71
N ALA A 94 -7.08 -8.40 27.92
CA ALA A 94 -6.23 -8.57 29.09
C ALA A 94 -6.78 -7.90 30.36
N ASP A 95 -7.80 -7.06 30.24
CA ASP A 95 -8.39 -6.33 31.36
C ASP A 95 -9.15 -7.28 32.31
N GLU A 96 -9.01 -7.07 33.62
CA GLU A 96 -9.66 -7.88 34.65
C GLU A 96 -11.19 -7.76 34.59
N ALA A 97 -11.74 -6.60 34.23
CA ALA A 97 -13.18 -6.46 34.05
C ALA A 97 -13.65 -7.30 32.86
N PHE A 98 -12.88 -7.34 31.75
CA PHE A 98 -13.17 -8.21 30.62
C PHE A 98 -13.13 -9.69 31.02
N LYS A 99 -12.09 -10.14 31.73
CA LYS A 99 -11.98 -11.53 32.21
C LYS A 99 -13.16 -11.93 33.12
N LYS A 100 -13.67 -11.01 33.96
CA LYS A 100 -14.81 -11.26 34.87
C LYS A 100 -16.15 -11.36 34.16
N ILE A 101 -16.36 -10.58 33.09
CA ILE A 101 -17.61 -10.62 32.31
C ILE A 101 -17.55 -11.66 31.19
N CYS A 102 -16.35 -12.05 30.76
CA CYS A 102 -16.16 -13.04 29.73
C CYS A 102 -16.76 -14.37 30.22
N PRO A 103 -17.75 -14.92 29.49
CA PRO A 103 -18.43 -16.11 29.96
C PRO A 103 -17.46 -17.29 29.98
N LYS A 104 -17.22 -17.86 31.17
CA LYS A 104 -16.45 -19.13 31.34
C LYS A 104 -17.08 -20.27 30.52
N ARG A 105 -18.37 -20.16 30.22
CA ARG A 105 -19.14 -21.03 29.35
C ARG A 105 -20.16 -20.17 28.61
N PHE A 106 -20.24 -20.32 27.29
CA PHE A 106 -21.23 -19.60 26.49
C PHE A 106 -22.65 -19.87 27.02
N PRO A 107 -23.52 -18.85 27.03
CA PRO A 107 -24.87 -18.98 27.57
C PRO A 107 -25.75 -19.87 26.67
N GLY A 108 -26.60 -20.70 27.29
CA GLY A 108 -27.57 -21.53 26.58
C GLY A 108 -26.93 -22.68 25.80
N ASP A 109 -27.33 -22.82 24.53
CA ASP A 109 -26.84 -23.79 23.54
C ASP A 109 -25.69 -23.25 22.68
N GLN A 110 -25.16 -22.06 23.02
CA GLN A 110 -24.07 -21.46 22.28
C GLN A 110 -22.76 -22.23 22.49
N THR A 111 -21.97 -22.30 21.41
CA THR A 111 -20.64 -22.89 21.33
C THR A 111 -19.70 -21.88 20.67
N MET A 112 -18.39 -22.15 20.67
CA MET A 112 -17.44 -21.33 19.91
C MET A 112 -17.77 -21.28 18.41
N GLU A 113 -18.43 -22.31 17.89
CA GLU A 113 -18.74 -22.44 16.47
C GLU A 113 -19.90 -21.53 16.06
N ASN A 114 -20.92 -21.39 16.92
CA ASN A 114 -22.15 -20.65 16.61
C ASN A 114 -22.26 -19.27 17.29
N ASN A 115 -21.28 -18.89 18.13
CA ASN A 115 -21.31 -17.60 18.83
C ASN A 115 -20.75 -16.47 17.94
N ALA A 116 -21.64 -15.62 17.42
CA ALA A 116 -21.27 -14.50 16.56
C ALA A 116 -20.37 -13.46 17.26
N ALA A 117 -20.59 -13.19 18.56
CA ALA A 117 -19.78 -12.21 19.30
C ALA A 117 -18.32 -12.68 19.44
N TYR A 118 -18.11 -13.98 19.67
CA TYR A 118 -16.80 -14.60 19.70
C TYR A 118 -16.07 -14.44 18.36
N HIS A 119 -16.72 -14.79 17.25
CA HIS A 119 -16.12 -14.65 15.93
C HIS A 119 -15.81 -13.19 15.59
N ASN A 120 -16.75 -12.28 15.86
CA ASN A 120 -16.57 -10.85 15.60
C ASN A 120 -15.37 -10.29 16.39
N MET A 121 -15.24 -10.60 17.69
CA MET A 121 -14.08 -10.15 18.47
C MET A 121 -12.76 -10.81 18.04
N ARG A 122 -12.80 -12.06 17.59
CA ARG A 122 -11.63 -12.79 17.09
C ARG A 122 -11.11 -12.23 15.77
N SER A 123 -11.98 -11.68 14.92
CA SER A 123 -11.61 -11.12 13.62
C SER A 123 -11.55 -9.60 13.58
N ALA A 124 -12.07 -8.89 14.59
CA ALA A 124 -12.26 -7.43 14.56
C ALA A 124 -11.03 -6.61 14.13
N PRO A 125 -9.78 -6.91 14.56
CA PRO A 125 -8.63 -6.14 14.07
C PRO A 125 -8.32 -6.32 12.57
N PHE A 126 -8.98 -7.26 11.89
CA PHE A 126 -8.70 -7.72 10.53
C PHE A 126 -9.85 -7.43 9.56
N ASP A 127 -10.73 -6.48 9.87
CA ASP A 127 -11.89 -6.10 9.04
C ASP A 127 -11.52 -5.75 7.59
N HIS A 128 -10.27 -5.34 7.34
CA HIS A 128 -9.75 -4.96 6.02
C HIS A 128 -8.91 -6.06 5.34
N ASP A 129 -9.04 -7.33 5.77
CA ASP A 129 -8.37 -8.52 5.21
C ASP A 129 -8.34 -8.53 3.67
N SER A 130 -9.51 -8.37 3.03
CA SER A 130 -9.65 -8.46 1.57
C SER A 130 -8.83 -7.38 0.84
N VAL A 131 -8.78 -6.18 1.40
CA VAL A 131 -7.99 -5.07 0.85
C VAL A 131 -6.51 -5.36 0.99
N ILE A 132 -6.07 -5.87 2.15
CA ILE A 132 -4.67 -6.22 2.39
C ILE A 132 -4.19 -7.31 1.42
N PHE A 133 -4.98 -8.37 1.22
CA PHE A 133 -4.63 -9.41 0.25
C PHE A 133 -4.61 -8.89 -1.18
N SER A 134 -5.57 -8.05 -1.58
CA SER A 134 -5.58 -7.44 -2.92
C SER A 134 -4.34 -6.57 -3.18
N LEU A 135 -3.86 -5.84 -2.17
CA LEU A 135 -2.64 -5.05 -2.24
C LEU A 135 -1.38 -5.93 -2.26
N GLY A 136 -1.41 -7.08 -1.59
CA GLY A 136 -0.36 -8.11 -1.68
C GLY A 136 -0.27 -8.73 -3.07
N GLU A 137 -1.40 -9.15 -3.65
CA GLU A 137 -1.49 -9.70 -5.01
C GLU A 137 -1.03 -8.70 -6.07
N ALA A 138 -1.35 -7.42 -5.89
CA ALA A 138 -0.89 -6.33 -6.75
C ALA A 138 0.60 -5.98 -6.57
N GLY A 139 1.32 -6.64 -5.64
CA GLY A 139 2.73 -6.39 -5.36
C GLY A 139 3.01 -5.05 -4.67
N VAL A 140 1.99 -4.40 -4.11
CA VAL A 140 2.12 -3.17 -3.32
C VAL A 140 2.65 -3.49 -1.93
N ILE A 141 2.15 -4.57 -1.31
CA ILE A 141 2.66 -5.10 -0.05
C ILE A 141 3.67 -6.20 -0.34
N SER A 142 4.85 -6.12 0.27
CA SER A 142 5.88 -7.16 0.12
C SER A 142 5.43 -8.49 0.71
N ALA A 143 5.93 -9.61 0.17
CA ALA A 143 5.67 -10.94 0.71
C ALA A 143 6.06 -11.07 2.20
N SER A 144 7.13 -10.38 2.62
CA SER A 144 7.54 -10.32 4.04
C SER A 144 6.47 -9.66 4.91
N ASN A 145 5.90 -8.53 4.46
CA ASN A 145 4.85 -7.83 5.20
C ASN A 145 3.54 -8.63 5.25
N ILE A 146 3.18 -9.34 4.17
CA ILE A 146 2.05 -10.29 4.19
C ILE A 146 2.31 -11.44 5.16
N SER A 147 3.52 -12.00 5.18
CA SER A 147 3.89 -13.06 6.13
C SER A 147 3.76 -12.59 7.59
N ASN A 148 4.27 -11.40 7.89
CA ASN A 148 4.11 -10.78 9.21
C ASN A 148 2.64 -10.56 9.58
N TYR A 149 1.84 -10.06 8.63
CA TYR A 149 0.40 -9.86 8.82
C TYR A 149 -0.31 -11.17 9.21
N LEU A 150 -0.06 -12.24 8.45
CA LEU A 150 -0.61 -13.57 8.74
C LEU A 150 -0.16 -14.11 10.10
N MET A 151 1.11 -13.88 10.45
CA MET A 151 1.66 -14.32 11.74
C MET A 151 1.02 -13.58 12.92
N VAL A 152 0.86 -12.26 12.83
CA VAL A 152 0.14 -11.45 13.81
C VAL A 152 -1.31 -11.93 13.95
N LYS A 153 -2.00 -12.13 12.83
CA LYS A 153 -3.38 -12.62 12.80
C LYS A 153 -3.54 -13.96 13.51
N ASN A 154 -2.64 -14.90 13.23
CA ASN A 154 -2.64 -16.20 13.88
C ASN A 154 -2.40 -16.09 15.39
N LYS A 155 -1.37 -15.34 15.81
CA LYS A 155 -1.03 -15.17 17.23
C LYS A 155 -2.15 -14.46 18.00
N TYR A 156 -2.78 -13.45 17.41
CA TYR A 156 -3.93 -12.77 18.01
C TYR A 156 -5.10 -13.74 18.20
N SER A 157 -5.45 -14.49 17.15
CA SER A 157 -6.52 -15.48 17.18
C SER A 157 -6.28 -16.56 18.25
N ILE A 158 -5.04 -17.06 18.37
CA ILE A 158 -4.66 -18.03 19.41
C ILE A 158 -4.79 -17.41 20.80
N TYR A 159 -4.26 -16.21 21.00
CA TYR A 159 -4.33 -15.51 22.28
C TYR A 159 -5.79 -15.28 22.72
N PHE A 160 -6.61 -14.67 21.86
CA PHE A 160 -8.02 -14.40 22.15
C PHE A 160 -8.80 -15.67 22.49
N SER A 161 -8.61 -16.74 21.70
CA SER A 161 -9.28 -18.02 21.94
C SER A 161 -8.93 -18.60 23.30
N ASN A 162 -7.65 -18.56 23.68
CA ASN A 162 -7.21 -19.11 24.97
C ASN A 162 -7.65 -18.26 26.15
N VAL A 163 -7.67 -16.93 26.03
CA VAL A 163 -8.22 -16.07 27.10
C VAL A 163 -9.72 -16.30 27.28
N THR A 164 -10.45 -16.58 26.18
CA THR A 164 -11.88 -16.88 26.25
C THR A 164 -12.16 -18.21 26.94
N ILE A 165 -11.38 -19.26 26.64
CA ILE A 165 -11.58 -20.61 27.22
C ILE A 165 -11.04 -20.69 28.65
N PHE A 166 -9.88 -20.08 28.90
CA PHE A 166 -9.13 -20.18 30.16
C PHE A 166 -8.82 -18.80 30.75
N PRO A 167 -9.83 -17.98 31.10
CA PRO A 167 -9.63 -16.61 31.54
C PRO A 167 -8.81 -16.50 32.83
N ASP A 168 -8.88 -17.52 33.69
CA ASP A 168 -8.19 -17.56 34.98
C ASP A 168 -6.82 -18.28 34.92
N MET A 169 -6.39 -18.78 33.77
CA MET A 169 -5.13 -19.52 33.62
C MET A 169 -4.02 -18.62 33.05
N ASP A 170 -3.51 -17.73 33.89
CA ASP A 170 -2.44 -16.80 33.54
C ASP A 170 -1.14 -17.50 33.08
N GLU A 171 -0.88 -18.71 33.58
CA GLU A 171 0.26 -19.55 33.14
C GLU A 171 0.18 -19.91 31.64
N ILE A 172 -1.03 -20.00 31.09
CA ILE A 172 -1.28 -20.27 29.67
C ILE A 172 -1.40 -18.97 28.88
N THR A 173 -2.15 -17.99 29.39
CA THR A 173 -2.49 -16.78 28.62
C THR A 173 -1.36 -15.75 28.56
N ASN A 174 -0.53 -15.62 29.61
CA ASN A 174 0.58 -14.65 29.64
C ASN A 174 1.72 -14.96 28.65
N PRO A 175 2.16 -16.22 28.46
CA PRO A 175 3.09 -16.55 27.38
C PRO A 175 2.54 -16.17 25.99
N LEU A 176 1.27 -16.48 25.72
CA LEU A 176 0.63 -16.17 24.44
C LEU A 176 0.50 -14.66 24.20
N LYS A 177 0.22 -13.89 25.26
CA LYS A 177 0.23 -12.42 25.21
C LYS A 177 1.60 -11.88 24.81
N ARG A 178 2.67 -12.36 25.46
CA ARG A 178 4.05 -11.95 25.16
C ARG A 178 4.47 -12.33 23.73
N ASP A 179 4.09 -13.51 23.28
CA ASP A 179 4.30 -13.95 21.90
C ASP A 179 3.62 -13.01 20.89
N LEU A 180 2.37 -12.61 21.17
CA LEU A 180 1.62 -11.65 20.37
C LEU A 180 2.30 -10.27 20.35
N GLU A 181 2.69 -9.75 21.52
CA GLU A 181 3.38 -8.46 21.64
C GLU A 181 4.70 -8.47 20.86
N HIS A 182 5.50 -9.53 20.97
CA HIS A 182 6.74 -9.67 20.24
C HIS A 182 6.54 -9.65 18.71
N VAL A 183 5.55 -10.39 18.18
CA VAL A 183 5.29 -10.37 16.73
C VAL A 183 4.71 -9.03 16.26
N LEU A 184 3.91 -8.36 17.08
CA LEU A 184 3.39 -7.02 16.78
C LEU A 184 4.50 -5.98 16.71
N ASP A 185 5.38 -5.96 17.71
CA ASP A 185 6.50 -5.01 17.76
C ASP A 185 7.47 -5.21 16.60
N LYS A 186 7.75 -6.47 16.26
CA LYS A 186 8.53 -6.81 15.07
C LYS A 186 7.85 -6.29 13.80
N ALA A 187 6.57 -6.57 13.60
CA ALA A 187 5.84 -6.17 12.41
C ALA A 187 5.75 -4.64 12.26
N ILE A 188 5.50 -3.91 13.35
CA ILE A 188 5.48 -2.43 13.37
C ILE A 188 6.89 -1.87 13.11
N GLY A 189 7.92 -2.48 13.70
CA GLY A 189 9.31 -2.08 13.49
C GLY A 189 9.75 -2.22 12.04
N GLU A 190 9.30 -3.27 11.35
CA GLU A 190 9.60 -3.51 9.93
C GLU A 190 8.84 -2.57 9.00
N LEU A 191 7.64 -2.10 9.36
CA LEU A 191 6.89 -1.10 8.58
C LEU A 191 7.52 0.31 8.58
N LYS A 192 8.41 0.60 9.53
CA LYS A 192 9.08 1.91 9.67
C LYS A 192 10.43 1.99 8.93
N LYS A 193 10.90 0.87 8.37
CA LYS A 193 12.14 0.79 7.58
C LYS A 193 11.86 1.12 6.13
#